data_AF-A0A938BQZ6-F1
#
_entry.id   AF-A0A938BQZ6-F1
#
_cell.length_a   1.000
_cell.length_b   1.000
_cell.length_c   1.000
_cell.angle_alpha   90.00
_cell.angle_beta   90.00
_cell.angle_gamma   90.00
#
_symmetry.space_group_name_H-M   'P 1'
#
loop_
_entity.id
_entity.type
_entity.pdbx_description
1 polymer ?
#
loop_
_entity_poly.entity_id
_entity_poly.type
_entity_poly.pdbx_seq_one_letter_code
_entity_poly.pdbx_strand_id
1 'polypeptide(L)'
;MKSDKKSETALSHRKVGLSKAARDLLARVRASPSPVAVYGLPPDAAEAKARSVINPLIEETGLPVARLNQYRWFLAELCRLMRTRSGPDLAYCMENTLKKWLGFGLEPNSVVVLATELYDRLKPETRNPEHGTTDEHGWTQIPVEPRKHEEHEGEPGTGTLESADPGTRTRTSADDADYTDSPARALEPSTPGTLPPGPTSGGGGP
;
A
#
# COMPACT_ATOMS: atom_id res chain seq x y z
N MET A 1 -28.22 34.04 31.24
CA MET A 1 -26.84 34.02 30.70
C MET A 1 -26.09 32.88 31.36
N LYS A 2 -26.05 31.70 30.72
CA LYS A 2 -25.30 30.53 31.19
C LYS A 2 -24.21 30.29 30.17
N SER A 3 -22.97 30.47 30.60
CA SER A 3 -21.78 30.40 29.77
C SER A 3 -21.60 28.98 29.23
N ASP A 4 -21.64 28.84 27.90
CA ASP A 4 -21.26 27.62 27.21
C ASP A 4 -19.80 27.32 27.47
N LYS A 5 -19.61 26.21 28.19
CA LYS A 5 -18.33 25.64 28.56
C LYS A 5 -17.70 25.11 27.28
N LYS A 6 -16.85 25.93 26.65
CA LYS A 6 -15.92 25.52 25.59
C LYS A 6 -15.18 24.26 26.06
N SER A 7 -15.64 23.10 25.62
CA SER A 7 -14.88 21.85 25.63
C SER A 7 -13.81 21.98 24.55
N GLU A 8 -12.78 22.76 24.91
CA GLU A 8 -11.51 22.81 24.22
C GLU A 8 -10.94 21.40 24.28
N THR A 9 -11.25 20.65 23.22
CA THR A 9 -10.78 19.31 22.98
C THR A 9 -9.31 19.47 22.62
N ALA A 10 -8.48 19.66 23.65
CA ALA A 10 -7.05 19.61 23.53
C ALA A 10 -6.75 18.22 22.98
N LEU A 11 -6.55 18.14 21.67
CA LEU A 11 -5.92 17.03 20.97
C LEU A 11 -4.48 16.99 21.51
N SER A 12 -4.35 16.50 22.74
CA SER A 12 -3.09 16.20 23.37
C SER A 12 -2.40 15.27 22.39
N HIS A 13 -1.33 15.76 21.76
CA HIS A 13 -0.39 14.99 20.96
C HIS A 13 0.27 13.95 21.87
N ARG A 14 -0.52 13.01 22.41
CA ARG A 14 0.00 11.79 23.01
C ARG A 14 0.75 11.13 21.89
N LYS A 15 2.06 10.98 22.08
CA LYS A 15 2.86 10.04 21.30
C LYS A 15 2.13 8.71 21.37
N VAL A 16 1.41 8.36 20.30
CA VAL A 16 0.72 7.08 20.20
C VAL A 16 1.81 6.03 20.07
N GLY A 17 2.21 5.46 21.20
CA GLY A 17 3.15 4.35 21.25
C GLY A 17 2.55 3.15 20.54
N LEU A 18 3.38 2.38 19.84
CA LEU A 18 2.94 1.12 19.26
C LEU A 18 2.61 0.10 20.35
N SER A 19 1.51 -0.63 20.15
CA SER A 19 1.09 -1.71 21.04
C SER A 19 2.17 -2.80 21.12
N LYS A 20 2.07 -3.67 22.14
CA LYS A 20 2.97 -4.84 22.24
C LYS A 20 2.83 -5.74 21.00
N ALA A 21 1.59 -6.02 20.56
CA ALA A 21 1.33 -6.83 19.38
C ALA A 21 1.96 -6.25 18.10
N ALA A 22 1.92 -4.93 17.92
CA ALA A 22 2.60 -4.27 16.80
C ALA A 22 4.12 -4.48 16.86
N ARG A 23 4.72 -4.33 18.05
CA ARG A 23 6.16 -4.54 18.24
C ARG A 23 6.57 -6.00 17.99
N ASP A 24 5.74 -6.95 18.43
CA ASP A 24 5.96 -8.38 18.22
C ASP A 24 5.91 -8.71 16.72
N LEU A 25 4.89 -8.22 15.98
CA LEU A 25 4.82 -8.34 14.51
C LEU A 25 6.10 -7.81 13.85
N LEU A 26 6.51 -6.59 14.19
CA LEU A 26 7.70 -5.96 13.62
C LEU A 26 8.97 -6.76 13.93
N ALA A 27 9.09 -7.35 15.12
CA ALA A 27 10.20 -8.23 15.46
C ALA A 27 10.22 -9.48 14.56
N ARG A 28 9.06 -10.10 14.28
CA ARG A 28 8.97 -11.24 13.34
C ARG A 28 9.38 -10.85 11.92
N VAL A 29 8.97 -9.68 11.44
CA VAL A 29 9.34 -9.19 10.11
C VAL A 29 10.86 -8.97 10.03
N ARG A 30 11.48 -8.37 11.05
CA ARG A 30 12.94 -8.18 11.12
C ARG A 30 13.71 -9.50 11.08
N ALA A 31 13.18 -10.52 11.76
CA ALA A 31 13.80 -11.83 11.86
C ALA A 31 13.56 -12.73 10.63
N SER A 32 12.67 -12.34 9.71
CA SER A 32 12.37 -13.15 8.52
C SER A 32 13.44 -12.95 7.45
N PRO A 33 14.21 -14.00 7.10
CA PRO A 33 15.26 -13.90 6.07
C PRO A 33 14.67 -13.89 4.66
N SER A 34 13.50 -14.50 4.49
CA SER A 34 12.86 -14.66 3.18
C SER A 34 11.94 -13.50 2.86
N PRO A 35 11.97 -12.99 1.61
CA PRO A 35 10.98 -12.04 1.15
C PRO A 35 9.59 -12.68 1.09
N VAL A 36 8.55 -11.85 1.21
CA VAL A 36 7.16 -12.30 1.08
C VAL A 36 6.80 -12.60 -0.37
N ALA A 37 5.72 -13.34 -0.61
CA ALA A 37 5.33 -13.86 -1.92
C ALA A 37 4.85 -12.79 -2.92
N VAL A 38 4.83 -11.51 -2.55
CA VAL A 38 4.59 -10.35 -3.44
C VAL A 38 5.87 -9.59 -3.79
N TYR A 39 7.00 -9.95 -3.17
CA TYR A 39 8.27 -9.28 -3.40
C TYR A 39 8.74 -9.46 -4.85
N GLY A 40 9.16 -8.37 -5.48
CA GLY A 40 9.63 -8.38 -6.87
C GLY A 40 8.54 -8.54 -7.93
N LEU A 41 7.28 -8.80 -7.54
CA LEU A 41 6.19 -8.87 -8.52
C LEU A 41 5.95 -7.50 -9.19
N PRO A 42 5.47 -7.50 -10.45
CA PRO A 42 4.95 -6.30 -11.09
C PRO A 42 3.85 -5.66 -10.23
N PRO A 43 3.67 -4.32 -10.27
CA PRO A 43 2.68 -3.62 -9.47
C PRO A 43 1.27 -4.23 -9.55
N ASP A 44 0.78 -4.51 -10.76
CA ASP A 44 -0.57 -5.03 -10.98
C ASP A 44 -0.75 -6.44 -10.40
N ALA A 45 0.26 -7.30 -10.54
CA ALA A 45 0.24 -8.67 -10.00
C ALA A 45 0.33 -8.68 -8.47
N ALA A 46 1.17 -7.80 -7.90
CA ALA A 46 1.24 -7.62 -6.45
C ALA A 46 -0.09 -7.11 -5.89
N GLU A 47 -0.71 -6.14 -6.56
CA GLU A 47 -2.00 -5.58 -6.14
C GLU A 47 -3.12 -6.61 -6.26
N ALA A 48 -3.19 -7.38 -7.35
CA ALA A 48 -4.18 -8.45 -7.50
C ALA A 48 -4.07 -9.49 -6.38
N LYS A 49 -2.84 -9.91 -6.06
CA LYS A 49 -2.55 -10.85 -4.96
C LYS A 49 -2.84 -10.25 -3.59
N ALA A 50 -2.61 -8.96 -3.41
CA ALA A 50 -2.98 -8.26 -2.19
C ALA A 50 -4.49 -8.20 -2.02
N ARG A 51 -5.22 -7.83 -3.08
CA ARG A 51 -6.68 -7.72 -3.07
C ARG A 51 -7.35 -9.06 -2.75
N SER A 52 -6.84 -10.17 -3.27
CA SER A 52 -7.37 -11.50 -2.94
C SER A 52 -7.21 -11.86 -1.46
N VAL A 53 -6.18 -11.34 -0.79
CA VAL A 53 -5.96 -11.49 0.66
C VAL A 53 -6.77 -10.47 1.47
N ILE A 54 -6.83 -9.22 1.00
CA ILE A 54 -7.40 -8.07 1.73
C ILE A 54 -8.93 -8.09 1.73
N ASN A 55 -9.57 -8.34 0.59
CA ASN A 55 -11.01 -8.19 0.45
C ASN A 55 -11.80 -9.07 1.45
N PRO A 56 -11.47 -10.36 1.63
CA PRO A 56 -12.14 -11.18 2.62
C PRO A 56 -12.00 -10.63 4.05
N LEU A 57 -10.81 -10.13 4.41
CA LEU A 57 -10.52 -9.64 5.77
C LEU A 57 -11.36 -8.40 6.14
N ILE A 58 -11.71 -7.56 5.18
CA ILE A 58 -12.42 -6.30 5.43
C ILE A 58 -13.93 -6.44 5.26
N GLU A 59 -14.40 -7.31 4.36
CA GLU A 59 -15.84 -7.46 4.07
C GLU A 59 -16.60 -8.06 5.25
N GLU A 60 -15.94 -8.90 6.07
CA GLU A 60 -16.53 -9.51 7.26
C GLU A 60 -16.73 -8.54 8.44
N THR A 61 -16.14 -7.33 8.38
CA THR A 61 -16.11 -6.41 9.53
C THR A 61 -17.38 -5.58 9.74
N GLY A 62 -18.28 -5.51 8.74
CA GLY A 62 -19.50 -4.70 8.82
C GLY A 62 -19.28 -3.20 8.98
N LEU A 63 -18.08 -2.69 8.67
CA LEU A 63 -17.73 -1.28 8.83
C LEU A 63 -18.42 -0.38 7.80
N PRO A 64 -18.65 0.92 8.12
CA PRO A 64 -19.11 1.89 7.13
C PRO A 64 -18.15 2.00 5.94
N VAL A 65 -18.68 2.23 4.74
CA VAL A 65 -17.91 2.30 3.47
C VAL A 65 -16.72 3.26 3.55
N ALA A 66 -16.91 4.43 4.18
CA ALA A 66 -15.83 5.40 4.35
C ALA A 66 -14.65 4.84 5.18
N ARG A 67 -14.94 4.09 6.25
CA ARG A 67 -13.92 3.41 7.06
C ARG A 67 -13.29 2.25 6.30
N LEU A 68 -14.08 1.46 5.57
CA LEU A 68 -13.57 0.38 4.71
C LEU A 68 -12.54 0.90 3.70
N ASN A 69 -12.78 2.05 3.08
CA ASN A 69 -11.84 2.65 2.13
C ASN A 69 -10.52 3.06 2.79
N GLN A 70 -10.54 3.58 4.03
CA GLN A 70 -9.32 3.88 4.78
C GLN A 70 -8.49 2.61 5.04
N TYR A 71 -9.13 1.52 5.45
CA TYR A 71 -8.45 0.23 5.64
C TYR A 71 -7.91 -0.35 4.32
N ARG A 72 -8.64 -0.21 3.21
CA ARG A 72 -8.16 -0.61 1.87
C ARG A 72 -6.90 0.15 1.48
N TRP A 73 -6.86 1.47 1.67
CA TRP A 73 -5.67 2.27 1.38
C TRP A 73 -4.49 1.92 2.27
N PHE A 74 -4.74 1.70 3.56
CA PHE A 74 -3.72 1.21 4.49
C PHE A 74 -3.10 -0.11 4.02
N LEU A 75 -3.93 -1.08 3.64
CA LEU A 75 -3.45 -2.40 3.22
C LEU A 75 -2.76 -2.38 1.85
N ALA A 76 -3.23 -1.56 0.92
CA ALA A 76 -2.55 -1.32 -0.35
C ALA A 76 -1.14 -0.74 -0.14
N GLU A 77 -0.99 0.18 0.81
CA GLU A 77 0.32 0.74 1.14
C GLU A 77 1.25 -0.31 1.76
N LEU A 78 0.76 -1.15 2.68
CA LEU A 78 1.55 -2.26 3.23
C LEU A 78 2.01 -3.21 2.12
N CYS A 79 1.12 -3.58 1.19
CA CYS A 79 1.50 -4.43 0.06
C CYS A 79 2.60 -3.79 -0.79
N ARG A 80 2.49 -2.49 -1.10
CA ARG A 80 3.51 -1.76 -1.86
C ARG A 80 4.88 -1.81 -1.17
N LEU A 81 4.93 -1.72 0.16
CA LEU A 81 6.16 -1.89 0.94
C LEU A 81 6.70 -3.31 0.80
N MET A 82 5.86 -4.31 1.05
CA MET A 82 6.19 -5.74 0.97
C MET A 82 6.67 -6.18 -0.43
N ARG A 83 6.25 -5.48 -1.49
CA ARG A 83 6.72 -5.72 -2.86
C ARG A 83 8.17 -5.28 -3.09
N THR A 84 8.64 -4.28 -2.36
CA THR A 84 9.89 -3.56 -2.64
C THR A 84 10.93 -3.65 -1.52
N ARG A 85 10.55 -4.21 -0.36
CA ARG A 85 11.35 -4.22 0.87
C ARG A 85 11.25 -5.59 1.52
N SER A 86 12.28 -5.99 2.26
CA SER A 86 12.29 -7.23 3.06
C SER A 86 13.07 -7.02 4.38
N GLY A 87 12.95 -7.99 5.30
CA GLY A 87 13.73 -8.04 6.54
C GLY A 87 13.66 -6.76 7.39
N PRO A 88 14.81 -6.27 7.91
CA PRO A 88 14.84 -5.08 8.77
C PRO A 88 14.30 -3.80 8.14
N ASP A 89 14.55 -3.60 6.85
CA ASP A 89 14.12 -2.41 6.11
C ASP A 89 12.59 -2.40 5.92
N LEU A 90 12.00 -3.56 5.59
CA LEU A 90 10.55 -3.70 5.58
C LEU A 90 9.93 -3.41 6.95
N ALA A 91 10.51 -3.94 8.03
CA ALA A 91 9.99 -3.68 9.37
C ALA A 91 10.05 -2.19 9.73
N TYR A 92 11.13 -1.50 9.38
CA TYR A 92 11.24 -0.05 9.59
C TYR A 92 10.17 0.72 8.81
N CYS A 93 9.98 0.41 7.52
CA CYS A 93 8.92 1.05 6.72
C CYS A 93 7.52 0.74 7.25
N MET A 94 7.24 -0.52 7.63
CA MET A 94 5.97 -0.93 8.22
C MET A 94 5.70 -0.18 9.53
N GLU A 95 6.70 -0.02 10.39
CA GLU A 95 6.59 0.76 11.63
C GLU A 95 6.13 2.20 11.37
N ASN A 96 6.72 2.86 10.38
CA ASN A 96 6.34 4.23 10.00
C ASN A 96 4.94 4.28 9.41
N THR A 97 4.57 3.32 8.56
CA THR A 97 3.22 3.22 8.01
C THR A 97 2.18 3.00 9.11
N LEU A 98 2.42 2.10 10.06
CA LEU A 98 1.54 1.90 11.21
C LEU A 98 1.34 3.22 11.98
N LYS A 99 2.42 3.90 12.38
CA LYS A 99 2.34 5.19 13.09
C LYS A 99 1.55 6.23 12.30
N LYS A 100 1.77 6.33 10.99
CA LYS A 100 1.07 7.26 10.10
C LYS A 100 -0.45 7.01 10.13
N TRP A 101 -0.88 5.77 9.96
CA TRP A 101 -2.30 5.42 9.89
C TRP A 101 -3.01 5.48 11.24
N LEU A 102 -2.30 5.20 12.33
CA LEU A 102 -2.80 5.49 13.68
C LEU A 102 -3.00 7.00 13.90
N GLY A 103 -2.10 7.83 13.37
CA GLY A 103 -2.25 9.29 13.36
C GLY A 103 -3.46 9.77 12.56
N PHE A 104 -3.85 9.05 11.51
CA PHE A 104 -5.10 9.29 10.77
C PHE A 104 -6.36 8.76 11.47
N GLY A 105 -6.24 8.21 12.69
CA GLY A 105 -7.37 7.76 13.49
C GLY A 105 -7.96 6.41 13.07
N LEU A 106 -7.17 5.54 12.40
CA LEU A 106 -7.51 4.13 12.33
C LEU A 106 -7.37 3.46 13.71
N GLU A 107 -8.22 2.47 13.97
CA GLU A 107 -8.26 1.82 15.29
C GLU A 107 -6.99 0.96 15.49
N PRO A 108 -6.25 1.12 16.61
CA PRO A 108 -4.96 0.49 16.78
C PRO A 108 -4.95 -1.03 16.68
N ASN A 109 -5.95 -1.72 17.24
CA ASN A 109 -5.97 -3.18 17.21
C ASN A 109 -6.25 -3.71 15.80
N SER A 110 -7.23 -3.11 15.11
CA SER A 110 -7.63 -3.44 13.75
C SER A 110 -6.45 -3.31 12.78
N VAL A 111 -5.70 -2.21 12.86
CA VAL A 111 -4.51 -1.98 12.02
C VAL A 111 -3.46 -3.08 12.24
N VAL A 112 -3.21 -3.47 13.49
CA VAL A 112 -2.21 -4.50 13.82
C VAL A 112 -2.67 -5.89 13.41
N VAL A 113 -3.94 -6.24 13.64
CA VAL A 113 -4.53 -7.51 13.22
C VAL A 113 -4.47 -7.65 11.71
N LEU A 114 -4.92 -6.63 10.96
CA LEU A 114 -4.90 -6.67 9.50
C LEU A 114 -3.47 -6.72 8.93
N ALA A 115 -2.52 -6.00 9.52
CA ALA A 115 -1.11 -6.09 9.13
C ALA A 115 -0.53 -7.48 9.39
N THR A 116 -0.91 -8.09 10.51
CA THR A 116 -0.48 -9.44 10.90
C THR A 116 -1.03 -10.47 9.93
N GLU A 117 -2.34 -10.47 9.69
CA GLU A 117 -3.01 -11.38 8.75
C GLU A 117 -2.46 -11.25 7.34
N LEU A 118 -2.28 -10.02 6.86
CA LEU A 118 -1.73 -9.77 5.53
C LEU A 118 -0.30 -10.31 5.42
N TYR A 119 0.55 -10.06 6.42
CA TYR A 119 1.92 -10.55 6.42
C TYR A 119 1.98 -12.08 6.50
N ASP A 120 1.22 -12.70 7.40
CA ASP A 120 1.23 -14.14 7.61
C ASP A 120 0.69 -14.90 6.39
N ARG A 121 -0.33 -14.38 5.69
CA ARG A 121 -0.86 -14.96 4.45
C ARG A 121 0.03 -14.74 3.21
N LEU A 122 0.82 -13.68 3.20
CA LEU A 122 1.77 -13.40 2.11
C LEU A 122 3.14 -14.00 2.34
N LYS A 123 3.45 -14.42 3.58
CA LYS A 123 4.68 -15.16 3.85
C LYS A 123 4.63 -16.45 3.04
N PRO A 124 5.65 -16.76 2.23
CA PRO A 124 5.70 -18.06 1.59
C PRO A 124 5.63 -19.11 2.69
N GLU A 125 4.76 -20.10 2.55
CA GLU A 125 4.86 -21.31 3.34
C GLU A 125 6.30 -21.78 3.17
N THR A 126 7.10 -21.64 4.23
CA THR A 126 8.36 -22.34 4.34
C THR A 126 7.94 -23.80 4.37
N ARG A 127 7.80 -24.38 3.17
CA ARG A 127 7.49 -25.77 2.94
C ARG A 127 8.49 -26.52 3.80
N ASN A 128 8.01 -27.06 4.92
CA ASN A 128 8.89 -27.72 5.87
C ASN A 128 9.54 -28.85 5.07
N PRO A 129 10.86 -28.81 4.81
CA PRO A 129 11.51 -29.84 3.98
C PRO A 129 11.36 -31.24 4.61
N GLU A 130 10.95 -31.31 5.87
CA GLU A 130 10.70 -32.54 6.62
C GLU A 130 9.34 -33.20 6.35
N HIS A 131 8.44 -32.53 5.62
CA HIS A 131 7.25 -33.16 5.03
C HIS A 131 7.37 -33.12 3.52
N GLY A 132 8.41 -33.80 3.02
CA GLY A 132 8.26 -34.47 1.74
C GLY A 132 6.98 -35.28 1.83
N THR A 133 6.01 -34.98 0.99
CA THR A 133 5.00 -35.96 0.63
C THR A 133 5.78 -37.10 0.01
N THR A 134 6.20 -38.05 0.85
CA THR A 134 6.54 -39.39 0.41
C THR A 134 5.26 -39.86 -0.25
N ASP A 135 5.25 -39.81 -1.58
CA ASP A 135 4.35 -40.69 -2.31
C ASP A 135 4.62 -42.10 -1.79
N GLU A 136 3.60 -42.94 -1.81
CA GLU A 136 3.61 -44.32 -1.30
C GLU A 136 4.64 -45.23 -2.02
N HIS A 137 5.46 -44.64 -2.89
CA HIS A 137 6.45 -45.26 -3.74
C HIS A 137 7.88 -44.76 -3.48
N GLY A 138 8.10 -43.78 -2.60
CA GLY A 138 9.43 -43.42 -2.09
C GLY A 138 10.39 -42.84 -3.13
N TRP A 139 9.88 -42.18 -4.18
CA TRP A 139 10.73 -41.54 -5.19
C TRP A 139 10.75 -40.03 -4.99
N THR A 140 11.93 -39.49 -4.68
CA THR A 140 12.16 -38.04 -4.70
C THR A 140 12.19 -37.59 -6.16
N GLN A 141 11.11 -36.95 -6.64
CA GLN A 141 11.15 -36.28 -7.94
C GLN A 141 12.09 -35.07 -7.84
N ILE A 142 13.32 -35.25 -8.31
CA ILE A 142 14.21 -34.14 -8.66
C ILE A 142 13.56 -33.43 -9.84
N PRO A 143 13.30 -32.11 -9.79
CA PRO A 143 12.84 -31.37 -10.96
C PRO A 143 13.90 -31.47 -12.04
N VAL A 144 13.69 -32.33 -13.03
CA VAL A 144 14.50 -32.39 -14.24
C VAL A 144 14.07 -31.20 -15.08
N GLU A 145 14.89 -30.14 -15.09
CA GLU A 145 14.76 -29.10 -16.11
C GLU A 145 14.90 -29.76 -17.50
N PRO A 146 13.90 -29.62 -18.39
CA PRO A 146 14.13 -29.95 -19.79
C PRO A 146 15.07 -28.88 -20.36
N ARG A 147 16.38 -29.18 -20.36
CA ARG A 147 17.34 -28.55 -21.28
C ARG A 147 16.87 -28.84 -22.70
N LYS A 148 16.15 -27.89 -23.30
CA LYS A 148 16.04 -27.79 -24.75
C LYS A 148 17.10 -26.81 -25.22
N HIS A 149 18.27 -27.38 -25.51
CA HIS A 149 19.15 -26.85 -26.55
C HIS A 149 18.43 -27.11 -27.88
N GLU A 150 17.84 -26.08 -28.47
CA GLU A 150 17.60 -26.06 -29.91
C GLU A 150 18.69 -25.18 -30.52
N GLU A 151 19.73 -25.87 -30.99
CA GLU A 151 20.67 -25.34 -31.97
C GLU A 151 19.89 -25.10 -33.27
N HIS A 152 19.70 -23.84 -33.64
CA HIS A 152 19.28 -23.49 -34.99
C HIS A 152 20.44 -22.78 -35.68
N GLU A 153 21.25 -23.57 -36.39
CA GLU A 153 22.18 -23.08 -37.38
C GLU A 153 21.42 -22.67 -38.66
N GLY A 154 21.86 -21.56 -39.29
CA GLY A 154 21.69 -21.28 -40.72
C GLY A 154 20.62 -20.25 -41.15
N GLU A 155 21.01 -18.99 -41.35
CA GLU A 155 21.34 -18.43 -42.68
C GLU A 155 21.77 -16.94 -42.59
N PRO A 156 22.77 -16.50 -43.38
CA PRO A 156 23.23 -15.11 -43.42
C PRO A 156 22.40 -14.26 -44.38
N GLY A 157 21.41 -13.55 -43.83
CA GLY A 157 20.66 -12.50 -44.54
C GLY A 157 21.47 -11.21 -44.68
N THR A 158 21.93 -10.96 -45.90
CA THR A 158 22.57 -9.73 -46.35
C THR A 158 21.54 -8.60 -46.47
N GLY A 159 21.94 -7.38 -46.08
CA GLY A 159 21.41 -6.14 -46.66
C GLY A 159 20.48 -5.32 -45.77
N THR A 160 21.01 -4.23 -45.20
CA THR A 160 20.84 -2.86 -45.74
C THR A 160 21.22 -1.88 -44.63
N LEU A 161 22.36 -1.23 -44.82
CA LEU A 161 22.78 -0.07 -44.03
C LEU A 161 21.92 1.13 -44.44
N GLU A 162 20.82 1.37 -43.73
CA GLU A 162 20.13 2.66 -43.81
C GLU A 162 20.77 3.61 -42.81
N SER A 163 21.62 4.49 -43.34
CA SER A 163 22.12 5.67 -42.64
C SER A 163 20.95 6.59 -42.32
N ALA A 164 20.64 6.76 -41.04
CA ALA A 164 19.82 7.85 -40.53
C ALA A 164 20.59 8.59 -39.43
N ASP A 165 21.30 9.62 -39.90
CA ASP A 165 21.35 10.98 -39.37
C ASP A 165 21.63 11.19 -37.85
N PRO A 166 22.84 11.66 -37.46
CA PRO A 166 23.09 12.17 -36.12
C PRO A 166 22.47 13.57 -35.95
N GLY A 167 21.16 13.58 -35.69
CA GLY A 167 20.42 14.77 -35.30
C GLY A 167 20.92 15.37 -33.98
N THR A 168 21.83 16.32 -34.11
CA THR A 168 22.16 17.43 -33.21
C THR A 168 21.14 17.64 -32.09
N ARG A 169 21.41 17.10 -30.89
CA ARG A 169 20.74 17.56 -29.67
C ARG A 169 21.42 18.85 -29.22
N THR A 170 20.84 19.97 -29.64
CA THR A 170 21.03 21.29 -29.04
C THR A 170 20.86 21.21 -27.53
N ARG A 171 21.96 21.45 -26.82
CA ARG A 171 22.00 21.74 -25.41
C ARG A 171 21.40 23.12 -25.20
N THR A 172 20.11 23.20 -24.85
CA THR A 172 19.51 24.41 -24.29
C THR A 172 19.92 24.52 -22.83
N SER A 173 21.10 25.10 -22.63
CA SER A 173 21.39 25.90 -21.43
C SER A 173 20.95 27.33 -21.75
N ALA A 174 19.88 27.76 -21.09
CA ALA A 174 19.49 29.15 -20.85
C ALA A 174 18.35 29.03 -19.82
N ASP A 175 18.63 29.27 -18.54
CA ASP A 175 18.62 30.60 -17.90
C ASP A 175 17.31 30.73 -17.11
N ASP A 176 17.49 31.09 -15.84
CA ASP A 176 16.58 31.93 -15.06
C ASP A 176 15.09 31.56 -15.09
N ALA A 177 14.72 30.53 -14.32
CA ALA A 177 13.42 30.56 -13.63
C ALA A 177 13.65 31.12 -12.23
N ASP A 178 13.65 32.44 -12.18
CA ASP A 178 13.37 33.27 -11.02
C ASP A 178 12.26 32.61 -10.17
N TYR A 179 12.66 32.04 -9.04
CA TYR A 179 11.73 31.46 -8.06
C TYR A 179 11.09 32.65 -7.33
N THR A 180 10.17 33.32 -8.02
CA THR A 180 9.31 34.32 -7.40
C THR A 180 8.42 33.58 -6.41
N ASP A 181 8.77 33.76 -5.14
CA ASP A 181 7.91 33.83 -3.97
C ASP A 181 6.41 33.85 -4.36
N SER A 182 5.80 32.66 -4.38
CA SER A 182 4.35 32.55 -4.53
C SER A 182 3.75 32.99 -3.19
N PRO A 183 3.08 34.15 -3.11
CA PRO A 183 2.49 34.59 -1.86
C PRO A 183 1.44 33.55 -1.46
N ALA A 184 1.51 33.18 -0.18
CA ALA A 184 0.52 32.37 0.51
C ALA A 184 -0.87 32.84 0.09
N ARG A 185 -1.55 32.00 -0.72
CA ARG A 185 -2.91 32.24 -1.14
C ARG A 185 -3.77 32.19 0.13
N ALA A 186 -4.11 33.38 0.63
CA ALA A 186 -4.97 33.56 1.78
C ALA A 186 -6.24 32.73 1.55
N LEU A 187 -6.47 31.78 2.45
CA LEU A 187 -7.74 31.07 2.54
C LEU A 187 -8.80 32.12 2.87
N GLU A 188 -9.60 32.49 1.87
CA GLU A 188 -10.76 33.34 2.11
C GLU A 188 -11.71 32.63 3.08
N PRO A 189 -12.23 33.33 4.10
CA PRO A 189 -13.20 32.75 5.02
C PRO A 189 -14.48 32.43 4.25
N SER A 190 -14.78 31.13 4.13
CA SER A 190 -16.07 30.64 3.64
C SER A 190 -17.20 31.31 4.42
N THR A 191 -17.91 32.22 3.76
CA THR A 191 -19.13 32.82 4.28
C THR A 191 -20.15 31.72 4.57
N PRO A 192 -20.77 31.67 5.77
CA PRO A 192 -21.81 30.71 6.08
C PRO A 192 -23.00 30.98 5.15
N GLY A 193 -23.31 30.00 4.30
CA GLY A 193 -24.44 30.04 3.38
C GLY A 193 -25.74 30.29 4.13
N THR A 194 -26.39 31.39 3.79
CA THR A 194 -27.79 31.68 4.13
C THR A 194 -28.66 30.53 3.61
N LEU A 195 -29.29 29.80 4.53
CA LEU A 195 -30.26 28.77 4.20
C LEU A 195 -31.45 29.39 3.47
N PRO A 196 -31.97 28.77 2.39
CA PRO A 196 -33.18 29.23 1.75
C PRO A 196 -34.38 29.08 2.70
N PRO A 197 -35.36 30.01 2.67
CA PRO A 197 -36.57 29.89 3.46
C PRO A 197 -37.37 28.66 3.03
N GLY A 198 -37.74 27.83 4.01
CA GLY A 198 -38.55 26.64 3.80
C GLY A 198 -39.97 26.98 3.33
N PRO A 199 -40.65 26.06 2.63
CA PRO A 199 -42.00 26.28 2.12
C PRO A 199 -42.98 26.46 3.28
N THR A 200 -43.64 27.62 3.29
CA THR A 200 -44.79 27.90 4.15
C THR A 200 -45.94 26.98 3.77
N SER A 201 -46.21 25.99 4.62
CA SER A 201 -47.40 25.15 4.51
C SER A 201 -48.62 26.01 4.80
N GLY A 202 -49.27 26.48 3.75
CA GLY A 202 -50.54 27.18 3.82
C GLY A 202 -51.64 26.21 4.20
N GLY A 203 -52.15 26.38 5.42
CA GLY A 203 -53.39 25.77 5.85
C GLY A 203 -54.56 26.33 5.06
N GLY A 204 -55.31 25.44 4.42
CA GLY A 204 -56.70 25.67 4.05
C GLY A 204 -57.58 24.84 5.00
N GLY A 205 -58.28 25.50 5.91
CA GLY A 205 -59.60 25.03 6.36
C GLY A 205 -60.68 25.61 5.44
N PRO A 206 -61.95 25.66 5.86
CA PRO A 206 -62.71 24.80 6.77
C PRO A 206 -63.53 23.71 6.04
#